data_AF-A0A0F4LAC6-F1
#
_entry.id   AF-A0A0F4LAC6-F1
#
_cell.length_a   1.000
_cell.length_b   1.000
_cell.length_c   1.000
_cell.angle_alpha   90.00
_cell.angle_beta   90.00
_cell.angle_gamma   90.00
#
_symmetry.space_group_name_H-M   'P 1'
#
loop_
_entity.id
_entity.type
_entity.pdbx_description
1 polymer ?
#
loop_
_entity_poly.entity_id
_entity_poly.type
_entity_poly.pdbx_seq_one_letter_code
_entity_poly.pdbx_strand_id
1 'polypeptide(L)'
;MKNKKLLWSFLIVIIIVVGCVGFYRYRQVNAHPQQYGVTKEQLFRKNELVKAYHVNFIVHEAAVKKSKDAVQAKVKFHIRQTGQPFYGERKNNPNFIENMYLNNPYGTSNPSIKLYDKSHHSINPYKALANGKQPFTMDFTIPRYSYDMRNQKLRFSFLVPAKKHYVKYSLLLE
;
A
#
# COMPACT_ATOMS: atom_id res chain seq x y z
N MET A 1 2.07 -1.32 -60.42
CA MET A 1 1.22 -0.60 -59.43
C MET A 1 0.20 -1.49 -58.70
N LYS A 2 -0.42 -2.50 -59.34
CA LYS A 2 -1.39 -3.42 -58.68
C LYS A 2 -0.84 -4.12 -57.43
N ASN A 3 0.39 -4.64 -57.47
CA ASN A 3 0.98 -5.36 -56.32
C ASN A 3 1.25 -4.44 -55.11
N LYS A 4 1.55 -3.15 -55.34
CA LYS A 4 1.70 -2.18 -54.24
C LYS A 4 0.35 -1.91 -53.56
N LYS A 5 -0.74 -1.77 -54.32
CA LYS A 5 -2.10 -1.61 -53.76
C LYS A 5 -2.51 -2.85 -52.96
N LEU A 6 -2.22 -4.05 -53.46
CA LEU A 6 -2.49 -5.31 -52.76
C LEU A 6 -1.70 -5.43 -51.45
N LEU A 7 -0.42 -5.04 -51.47
CA LEU A 7 0.43 -5.00 -50.27
C LEU A 7 -0.12 -4.02 -49.22
N TRP A 8 -0.53 -2.82 -49.64
CA TRP A 8 -1.12 -1.82 -48.75
C TRP A 8 -2.45 -2.29 -48.15
N SER A 9 -3.33 -2.91 -48.96
CA SER A 9 -4.57 -3.51 -48.45
C SER A 9 -4.30 -4.59 -47.41
N PHE A 10 -3.31 -5.44 -47.64
CA PHE A 10 -2.91 -6.48 -46.67
C PHE A 10 -2.40 -5.88 -45.35
N LEU A 11 -1.60 -4.81 -45.43
CA LEU A 11 -1.06 -4.10 -44.28
C LEU A 11 -2.16 -3.43 -43.44
N ILE A 12 -3.15 -2.83 -44.09
CA ILE A 12 -4.33 -2.24 -43.43
C ILE A 12 -5.14 -3.32 -42.69
N VAL A 13 -5.36 -4.47 -43.33
CA VAL A 13 -6.07 -5.60 -42.70
C VAL A 13 -5.33 -6.09 -41.46
N ILE A 14 -4.00 -6.22 -41.50
CA ILE A 14 -3.20 -6.60 -40.34
C ILE A 14 -3.38 -5.60 -39.19
N ILE A 15 -3.31 -4.29 -39.47
CA ILE A 15 -3.48 -3.25 -38.45
C ILE A 15 -4.87 -3.35 -37.80
N ILE A 16 -5.92 -3.55 -38.59
CA ILE A 16 -7.29 -3.71 -38.09
C ILE A 16 -7.39 -4.95 -37.19
N VAL A 17 -6.82 -6.09 -37.62
CA VAL A 17 -6.84 -7.32 -36.83
C VAL A 17 -6.10 -7.15 -35.51
N VAL A 18 -4.90 -6.56 -35.53
CA VAL A 18 -4.13 -6.27 -34.30
C VAL A 18 -4.89 -5.30 -33.40
N GLY A 19 -5.53 -4.27 -33.95
CA GLY A 19 -6.36 -3.32 -33.21
C GLY A 19 -7.55 -4.00 -32.53
N CYS A 20 -8.28 -4.86 -33.26
CA CYS A 20 -9.41 -5.62 -32.71
C CYS A 20 -8.98 -6.60 -31.61
N VAL A 21 -7.88 -7.33 -31.81
CA VAL A 21 -7.32 -8.25 -30.79
C VAL A 21 -6.87 -7.48 -29.55
N GLY A 22 -6.19 -6.34 -29.75
CA GLY A 22 -5.77 -5.45 -28.66
C GLY A 22 -6.97 -4.91 -27.88
N PHE A 23 -8.00 -4.44 -28.57
CA PHE A 23 -9.24 -3.96 -27.94
C PHE A 23 -9.97 -5.07 -27.17
N TYR A 24 -10.06 -6.28 -27.75
CA TYR A 24 -10.69 -7.42 -27.08
C TYR A 24 -9.92 -7.82 -25.82
N ARG A 25 -8.59 -7.90 -25.88
CA ARG A 25 -7.74 -8.17 -24.71
C ARG A 25 -7.85 -7.08 -23.66
N TYR A 26 -7.85 -5.81 -24.08
CA TYR A 26 -8.05 -4.69 -23.18
C TYR A 26 -9.40 -4.78 -22.45
N ARG A 27 -10.49 -5.07 -23.18
CA ARG A 27 -11.80 -5.30 -22.56
C ARG A 27 -11.80 -6.52 -21.66
N GLN A 28 -11.19 -7.64 -22.06
CA GLN A 28 -11.15 -8.85 -21.23
C GLN A 28 -10.44 -8.60 -19.89
N VAL A 29 -9.32 -7.88 -19.90
CA VAL A 29 -8.56 -7.52 -18.70
C VAL A 29 -9.34 -6.53 -17.83
N ASN A 30 -10.09 -5.60 -18.44
CA ASN A 30 -10.80 -4.53 -17.73
C ASN A 30 -12.32 -4.77 -17.52
N ALA A 31 -12.89 -5.89 -17.99
CA ALA A 31 -14.33 -6.17 -17.89
C ALA A 31 -14.74 -6.61 -16.48
N HIS A 32 -13.80 -7.12 -15.69
CA HIS A 32 -14.02 -7.50 -14.31
C HIS A 32 -12.90 -6.94 -13.46
N PRO A 33 -12.81 -5.59 -13.30
CA PRO A 33 -11.95 -5.06 -12.28
C PRO A 33 -12.58 -5.55 -10.98
N GLN A 34 -12.03 -6.62 -10.39
CA GLN A 34 -12.20 -6.86 -8.97
C GLN A 34 -11.54 -5.65 -8.33
N GLN A 35 -12.31 -4.58 -8.15
CA GLN A 35 -11.81 -3.36 -7.57
C GLN A 35 -11.50 -3.70 -6.12
N TYR A 36 -10.24 -4.04 -5.86
CA TYR A 36 -9.66 -4.10 -4.52
C TYR A 36 -9.55 -2.66 -4.00
N GLY A 37 -10.70 -1.99 -3.87
CA GLY A 37 -10.81 -0.64 -3.35
C GLY A 37 -10.95 -0.66 -1.84
N VAL A 38 -10.72 0.50 -1.22
CA VAL A 38 -11.08 0.71 0.18
C VAL A 38 -12.60 0.87 0.28
N THR A 39 -13.27 -0.06 0.96
CA THR A 39 -14.74 0.01 1.15
C THR A 39 -15.14 0.77 2.40
N LYS A 40 -14.24 0.84 3.38
CA LYS A 40 -14.44 1.60 4.61
C LYS A 40 -13.11 2.03 5.22
N GLU A 41 -13.13 3.18 5.90
CA GLU A 41 -12.07 3.65 6.78
C GLU A 41 -12.53 3.50 8.24
N GLN A 42 -11.70 2.90 9.09
CA GLN A 42 -11.94 2.73 10.51
C GLN A 42 -10.84 3.46 11.29
N LEU A 43 -11.25 4.48 12.05
CA LEU A 43 -10.35 5.15 12.98
C LEU A 43 -10.15 4.28 14.23
N PHE A 44 -8.91 4.20 14.71
CA PHE A 44 -8.58 3.50 15.95
C PHE A 44 -7.64 4.36 16.82
N ARG A 45 -7.52 4.02 18.10
CA ARG A 45 -6.69 4.73 19.07
C ARG A 45 -5.39 3.97 19.37
N LYS A 46 -4.38 4.68 19.87
CA LYS A 46 -3.16 4.04 20.41
C LYS A 46 -3.53 3.10 21.55
N ASN A 47 -2.77 2.01 21.69
CA ASN A 47 -2.97 0.93 22.65
C ASN A 47 -4.31 0.17 22.51
N GLU A 48 -5.04 0.37 21.43
CA GLU A 48 -6.23 -0.41 21.09
C GLU A 48 -5.85 -1.67 20.30
N LEU A 49 -6.36 -2.84 20.71
CA LEU A 49 -6.23 -4.07 19.93
C LEU A 49 -7.25 -4.08 18.80
N VAL A 50 -6.75 -3.89 17.58
CA VAL A 50 -7.55 -4.02 16.38
C VAL A 50 -7.56 -5.48 15.94
N LYS A 51 -8.76 -6.08 15.89
CA LYS A 51 -9.00 -7.42 15.35
C LYS A 51 -9.53 -7.29 13.92
N ALA A 52 -8.66 -7.46 12.93
CA ALA A 52 -9.01 -7.35 11.52
C ALA A 52 -8.99 -8.72 10.84
N TYR A 53 -9.38 -8.75 9.56
CA TYR A 53 -9.41 -9.99 8.78
C TYR A 53 -7.99 -10.57 8.63
N HIS A 54 -7.77 -11.77 9.18
CA HIS A 54 -6.49 -12.50 9.20
C HIS A 54 -5.31 -11.79 9.89
N VAL A 55 -5.52 -10.66 10.55
CA VAL A 55 -4.45 -9.95 11.25
C VAL A 55 -4.99 -9.19 12.45
N ASN A 56 -4.27 -9.28 13.56
CA ASN A 56 -4.49 -8.46 14.74
C ASN A 56 -3.29 -7.54 14.92
N PHE A 57 -3.51 -6.29 15.34
CA PHE A 57 -2.41 -5.38 15.59
C PHE A 57 -2.75 -4.35 16.68
N ILE A 58 -1.70 -3.81 17.31
CA ILE A 58 -1.78 -2.73 18.30
C ILE A 58 -0.68 -1.72 17.96
N VAL A 59 -1.01 -0.44 17.88
CA VAL A 59 -0.01 0.64 17.83
C VAL A 59 0.19 1.19 19.24
N HIS A 60 1.38 1.03 19.80
CA HIS A 60 1.69 1.50 21.15
C HIS A 60 2.09 2.96 21.17
N GLU A 61 3.02 3.31 20.28
CA GLU A 61 3.58 4.65 20.21
C GLU A 61 3.47 5.12 18.77
N ALA A 62 3.08 6.37 18.62
CA ALA A 62 3.14 7.08 17.36
C ALA A 62 3.53 8.53 17.69
N ALA A 63 4.62 9.00 17.08
CA ALA A 63 5.19 10.30 17.35
C ALA A 63 5.57 10.99 16.04
N VAL A 64 5.38 12.31 16.00
CA VAL A 64 5.73 13.16 14.87
C VAL A 64 6.72 14.21 15.37
N LYS A 65 7.89 14.26 14.74
CA LYS A 65 8.91 15.28 14.98
C LYS A 65 9.03 16.15 13.73
N LYS A 66 8.91 17.46 13.92
CA LYS A 66 8.99 18.46 12.86
C LYS A 66 10.35 19.15 12.96
N SER A 67 11.07 19.22 11.85
CA SER A 67 12.27 20.07 11.68
C SER A 67 12.03 21.09 10.57
N LYS A 68 13.04 21.91 10.28
CA LYS A 68 13.01 22.88 9.18
C LYS A 68 12.91 22.18 7.81
N ASP A 69 13.58 21.05 7.64
CA ASP A 69 13.73 20.40 6.33
C ASP A 69 12.77 19.23 6.14
N ALA A 70 12.34 18.58 7.23
CA ALA A 70 11.54 17.37 7.15
C ALA A 70 10.57 17.21 8.33
N VAL A 71 9.56 16.37 8.12
CA VAL A 71 8.72 15.81 9.17
C VAL A 71 8.98 14.32 9.25
N GLN A 72 9.35 13.86 10.44
CA GLN A 72 9.61 12.46 10.75
C GLN A 72 8.46 11.91 11.56
N ALA A 73 7.92 10.75 11.17
CA ALA A 73 6.97 10.02 11.99
C ALA A 73 7.55 8.67 12.36
N LYS A 74 7.40 8.28 13.63
CA LYS A 74 7.78 6.98 14.16
C LYS A 74 6.55 6.27 14.68
N VAL A 75 6.33 5.04 14.24
CA VAL A 75 5.20 4.20 14.66
C VAL A 75 5.73 2.87 15.20
N LYS A 76 5.41 2.58 16.46
CA LYS A 76 5.80 1.34 17.15
C LYS A 76 4.58 0.49 17.43
N PHE A 77 4.60 -0.76 16.98
CA PHE A 77 3.40 -1.59 16.93
C PHE A 77 3.72 -3.07 17.12
N HIS A 78 2.72 -3.82 17.59
CA HIS A 78 2.66 -5.27 17.47
C HIS A 78 1.71 -5.67 16.35
N ILE A 79 2.02 -6.77 15.68
CA ILE A 79 1.19 -7.38 14.63
C ILE A 79 1.25 -8.89 14.78
N ARG A 80 0.09 -9.55 14.71
CA ARG A 80 -0.02 -11.00 14.72
C ARG A 80 -0.88 -11.44 13.56
N GLN A 81 -0.30 -12.28 12.72
CA GLN A 81 -1.02 -12.92 11.65
C GLN A 81 -1.94 -14.02 12.24
N THR A 82 -3.23 -13.98 11.94
CA THR A 82 -4.25 -14.94 12.42
C THR A 82 -4.83 -15.81 11.31
N GLY A 83 -4.49 -15.53 10.04
CA GLY A 83 -4.84 -16.34 8.88
C GLY A 83 -3.82 -16.17 7.75
N GLN A 84 -4.14 -16.59 6.52
CA GLN A 84 -3.19 -16.47 5.40
C GLN A 84 -2.92 -14.99 5.06
N PRO A 85 -1.64 -14.57 4.94
CA PRO A 85 -1.30 -13.19 4.62
C PRO A 85 -1.55 -12.88 3.14
N PHE A 86 -1.96 -11.64 2.86
CA PHE A 86 -2.33 -11.19 1.50
C PHE A 86 -1.90 -9.73 1.29
N TYR A 87 -0.65 -9.39 1.57
CA TYR A 87 -0.17 -8.02 1.43
C TYR A 87 0.31 -7.73 0.01
N GLY A 88 0.23 -6.46 -0.43
CA GLY A 88 0.63 -6.02 -1.77
C GLY A 88 -0.09 -6.77 -2.90
N GLU A 89 -1.36 -7.16 -2.69
CA GLU A 89 -2.18 -7.92 -3.66
C GLU A 89 -1.60 -9.29 -4.05
N ARG A 90 -0.70 -9.84 -3.24
CA ARG A 90 -0.04 -11.13 -3.50
C ARG A 90 -0.47 -12.20 -2.50
N LYS A 91 -0.89 -13.34 -3.04
CA LYS A 91 -1.28 -14.51 -2.24
C LYS A 91 -0.11 -15.00 -1.39
N ASN A 92 -0.39 -15.24 -0.10
CA ASN A 92 0.58 -15.72 0.89
C ASN A 92 1.81 -14.82 1.05
N ASN A 93 1.71 -13.54 0.68
CA ASN A 93 2.80 -12.58 0.87
C ASN A 93 2.77 -12.05 2.31
N PRO A 94 3.77 -12.34 3.16
CA PRO A 94 3.82 -11.89 4.55
C PRO A 94 4.25 -10.41 4.70
N ASN A 95 4.58 -9.73 3.60
CA ASN A 95 5.14 -8.39 3.63
C ASN A 95 4.11 -7.29 3.95
N PHE A 96 3.73 -7.17 5.22
CA PHE A 96 2.70 -6.23 5.68
C PHE A 96 3.05 -4.75 5.49
N ILE A 97 4.34 -4.39 5.35
CA ILE A 97 4.74 -2.98 5.18
C ILE A 97 4.24 -2.42 3.85
N GLU A 98 4.02 -3.27 2.85
CA GLU A 98 3.47 -2.86 1.54
C GLU A 98 2.08 -2.28 1.65
N ASN A 99 1.39 -2.52 2.77
CA ASN A 99 0.04 -2.03 3.03
C ASN A 99 0.01 -0.96 4.13
N MET A 100 1.16 -0.53 4.64
CA MET A 100 1.27 0.44 5.73
C MET A 100 1.88 1.74 5.22
N TYR A 101 1.21 2.85 5.49
CA TYR A 101 1.56 4.14 4.91
C TYR A 101 1.48 5.26 5.94
N LEU A 102 2.34 6.25 5.76
CA LEU A 102 2.11 7.57 6.29
C LEU A 102 1.32 8.37 5.26
N ASN A 103 0.02 8.53 5.53
CA ASN A 103 -0.86 9.27 4.66
C ASN A 103 -0.70 10.77 4.95
N ASN A 104 -0.11 11.47 3.97
CA ASN A 104 0.00 12.92 3.90
C ASN A 104 -0.90 13.43 2.77
N PRO A 105 -2.17 13.78 3.04
CA PRO A 105 -3.13 14.12 1.99
C PRO A 105 -2.65 15.30 1.14
N TYR A 106 -2.70 15.14 -0.19
CA TYR A 106 -2.19 16.09 -1.19
C TYR A 106 -0.66 16.32 -1.18
N GLY A 107 0.09 15.47 -0.47
CA GLY A 107 1.54 15.30 -0.63
C GLY A 107 1.88 13.91 -1.17
N THR A 108 3.19 13.63 -1.31
CA THR A 108 3.67 12.27 -1.65
C THR A 108 3.35 11.31 -0.51
N SER A 109 2.60 10.23 -0.79
CA SER A 109 2.46 9.12 0.14
C SER A 109 3.79 8.40 0.23
N ASN A 110 4.43 8.46 1.41
CA ASN A 110 5.77 7.89 1.60
C ASN A 110 5.66 6.54 2.30
N PRO A 111 5.95 5.41 1.62
CA PRO A 111 6.12 4.13 2.30
C PRO A 111 7.29 4.23 3.29
N SER A 112 7.21 3.51 4.41
CA SER A 112 8.37 3.40 5.29
C SER A 112 9.47 2.63 4.56
N ILE A 113 10.69 3.18 4.56
CA ILE A 113 11.84 2.55 3.91
C ILE A 113 12.45 1.47 4.82
N LYS A 114 12.20 1.54 6.14
CA LYS A 114 12.91 0.72 7.14
C LYS A 114 11.99 0.25 8.26
N LEU A 115 12.04 -1.06 8.50
CA LEU A 115 11.40 -1.74 9.61
C LEU A 115 12.47 -2.17 10.61
N TYR A 116 12.29 -1.84 11.89
CA TYR A 116 13.19 -2.23 12.95
C TYR A 116 12.49 -3.15 13.95
N ASP A 117 13.23 -4.10 14.51
CA ASP A 117 12.76 -4.94 15.60
C ASP A 117 12.87 -4.22 16.97
N LYS A 118 12.48 -4.90 18.05
CA LYS A 118 12.56 -4.39 19.43
C LYS A 118 13.99 -4.04 19.85
N SER A 119 15.00 -4.70 19.29
CA SER A 119 16.42 -4.45 19.54
C SER A 119 16.99 -3.34 18.65
N HIS A 120 16.14 -2.66 17.87
CA HIS A 120 16.50 -1.62 16.90
C HIS A 120 17.37 -2.12 15.74
N HIS A 121 17.34 -3.41 15.45
CA HIS A 121 17.97 -3.96 14.25
C HIS A 121 17.03 -3.85 13.06
N SER A 122 17.55 -3.39 11.93
CA SER A 122 16.82 -3.40 10.66
C SER A 122 16.46 -4.85 10.31
N ILE A 123 15.19 -5.09 10.01
CA ILE A 123 14.68 -6.42 9.70
C ILE A 123 14.04 -6.45 8.32
N ASN A 124 14.31 -7.53 7.58
CA ASN A 124 13.65 -7.79 6.31
C ASN A 124 12.14 -8.01 6.56
N PRO A 125 11.24 -7.21 5.94
CA PRO A 125 9.80 -7.34 6.12
C PRO A 125 9.25 -8.75 5.84
N TYR A 126 9.82 -9.47 4.87
CA TYR A 126 9.42 -10.85 4.55
C TYR A 126 9.72 -11.85 5.67
N LYS A 127 10.72 -11.54 6.52
CA LYS A 127 11.11 -12.37 7.67
C LYS A 127 10.56 -11.84 9.00
N ALA A 128 9.95 -10.65 9.01
CA ALA A 128 9.54 -9.97 10.22
C ALA A 128 8.50 -10.78 11.01
N LEU A 129 7.47 -11.31 10.35
CA LEU A 129 6.44 -12.09 11.05
C LEU A 129 6.95 -13.42 11.63
N ALA A 130 7.98 -14.02 11.03
CA ALA A 130 8.52 -15.31 11.47
C ALA A 130 9.58 -15.16 12.56
N ASN A 131 10.51 -14.21 12.38
CA ASN A 131 11.75 -14.15 13.18
C ASN A 131 11.91 -12.81 13.92
N GLY A 132 11.04 -11.84 13.65
CA GLY A 132 11.17 -10.49 14.17
C GLY A 132 10.75 -10.36 15.62
N LYS A 133 11.64 -9.80 16.45
CA LYS A 133 11.33 -9.46 17.84
C LYS A 133 10.43 -8.23 17.87
N GLN A 134 9.19 -8.40 18.34
CA GLN A 134 8.23 -7.31 18.46
C GLN A 134 8.37 -6.56 19.80
N PRO A 135 7.91 -5.29 19.90
CA PRO A 135 7.24 -4.49 18.87
C PRO A 135 8.17 -4.08 17.74
N PHE A 136 7.61 -3.94 16.54
CA PHE A 136 8.31 -3.34 15.42
C PHE A 136 8.23 -1.83 15.46
N THR A 137 9.20 -1.16 14.85
CA THR A 137 9.22 0.29 14.63
C THR A 137 9.33 0.58 13.15
N MET A 138 8.43 1.41 12.62
CA MET A 138 8.53 2.00 11.29
C MET A 138 8.84 3.49 11.40
N ASP A 139 9.84 3.90 10.64
CA ASP A 139 10.21 5.30 10.48
C ASP A 139 9.76 5.79 9.11
N PHE A 140 9.17 6.98 9.09
CA PHE A 140 8.71 7.68 7.91
C PHE A 140 9.32 9.07 7.89
N THR A 141 9.69 9.53 6.70
CA THR A 141 10.20 10.89 6.50
C THR A 141 9.44 11.52 5.34
N ILE A 142 8.91 12.73 5.55
CA ILE A 142 8.26 13.54 4.53
C ILE A 142 9.03 14.86 4.42
N PRO A 143 9.32 15.36 3.20
CA PRO A 143 9.86 16.70 3.02
C PRO A 143 8.96 17.77 3.64
N ARG A 144 9.53 18.82 4.22
CA ARG A 144 8.76 19.87 4.89
C ARG A 144 7.69 20.50 3.99
N TYR A 145 8.04 20.81 2.74
CA TYR A 145 7.11 21.42 1.78
C TYR A 145 5.84 20.56 1.56
N SER A 146 6.00 19.24 1.44
CA SER A 146 4.91 18.29 1.21
C SER A 146 3.99 18.21 2.43
N TYR A 147 4.57 18.27 3.63
CA TYR A 147 3.80 18.32 4.88
C TYR A 147 3.01 19.63 5.03
N ASP A 148 3.59 20.77 4.64
CA ASP A 148 2.92 22.08 4.77
C ASP A 148 1.77 22.26 3.75
N MET A 149 1.80 21.55 2.62
CA MET A 149 0.72 21.56 1.62
C MET A 149 -0.52 20.73 2.01
N ARG A 150 -0.46 19.96 3.09
CA ARG A 150 -1.56 19.06 3.47
C ARG A 150 -2.80 19.84 3.88
N ASN A 151 -3.96 19.34 3.48
CA ASN A 151 -5.26 19.90 3.91
C ASN A 151 -5.90 19.13 5.07
N GLN A 152 -5.27 18.06 5.52
CA GLN A 152 -5.76 17.19 6.59
C GLN A 152 -4.62 16.74 7.50
N LYS A 153 -4.97 16.38 8.73
CA LYS A 153 -4.01 15.87 9.71
C LYS A 153 -3.31 14.61 9.22
N LEU A 154 -2.04 14.48 9.56
CA LEU A 154 -1.21 13.33 9.23
C LEU A 154 -1.77 12.06 9.87
N ARG A 155 -1.81 10.96 9.11
CA ARG A 155 -2.36 9.68 9.60
C ARG A 155 -1.43 8.53 9.29
N PHE A 156 -1.22 7.64 10.25
CA PHE A 156 -0.75 6.30 9.94
C PHE A 156 -1.94 5.49 9.40
N SER A 157 -1.76 4.78 8.29
CA SER A 157 -2.80 3.96 7.68
C SER A 157 -2.30 2.54 7.44
N PHE A 158 -3.14 1.55 7.74
CA PHE A 158 -2.91 0.15 7.41
C PHE A 158 -4.09 -0.37 6.56
N LEU A 159 -3.82 -0.70 5.31
CA LEU A 159 -4.78 -1.29 4.39
C LEU A 159 -4.85 -2.81 4.62
N VAL A 160 -5.84 -3.28 5.36
CA VAL A 160 -6.01 -4.71 5.60
C VAL A 160 -6.87 -5.31 4.49
N PRO A 161 -6.36 -6.29 3.73
CA PRO A 161 -7.15 -6.99 2.73
C PRO A 161 -8.23 -7.83 3.40
N ALA A 162 -9.47 -7.64 2.97
CA ALA A 162 -10.64 -8.38 3.41
C ALA A 162 -11.35 -8.95 2.18
N LYS A 163 -10.98 -10.20 1.81
CA LYS A 163 -11.49 -10.90 0.62
C LYS A 163 -11.18 -10.13 -0.68
N LYS A 164 -12.16 -9.42 -1.25
CA LYS A 164 -12.08 -8.69 -2.53
C LYS A 164 -12.03 -7.17 -2.36
N HIS A 165 -11.71 -6.68 -1.17
CA HIS A 165 -11.61 -5.24 -0.89
C HIS A 165 -10.58 -4.99 0.23
N TYR A 166 -10.30 -3.72 0.51
CA TYR A 166 -9.53 -3.28 1.66
C TYR A 166 -10.41 -2.62 2.71
N VAL A 167 -10.05 -2.84 3.97
CA VAL A 167 -10.47 -2.02 5.10
C VAL A 167 -9.26 -1.17 5.49
N LYS A 168 -9.41 0.15 5.42
CA LYS A 168 -8.35 1.08 5.82
C LYS A 168 -8.47 1.37 7.31
N TYR A 169 -7.48 1.00 8.09
CA TYR A 169 -7.40 1.40 9.49
C TYR A 169 -6.51 2.62 9.62
N SER A 170 -6.99 3.67 10.27
CA SER A 170 -6.27 4.94 10.36
C SER A 170 -6.13 5.43 11.79
N LEU A 171 -4.90 5.80 12.14
CA LEU A 171 -4.55 6.44 13.40
C LEU A 171 -4.16 7.90 13.11
N LEU A 172 -4.88 8.83 13.72
CA LEU A 172 -4.52 10.26 13.70
C LEU A 172 -3.23 10.46 14.49
N LEU A 173 -2.27 11.16 13.90
CA LEU A 173 -0.98 11.45 14.53
C LEU A 173 -0.92 12.86 15.14
N GLU A 174 -1.93 13.69 14.85
CA GLU A 174 -2.06 15.10 15.26
C GLU A 174 -3.52 15.46 15.55
#